data_AF-A0A0C3S8M4-F1
#
_entry.id   AF-A0A0C3S8M4-F1
#
_cell.length_a   1.000
_cell.length_b   1.000
_cell.length_c   1.000
_cell.angle_alpha   90.00
_cell.angle_beta   90.00
_cell.angle_gamma   90.00
#
_symmetry.space_group_name_H-M   'P 1'
#
loop_
_entity.id
_entity.type
_entity.pdbx_description
1 polymer ?
#
loop_
_entity_poly.entity_id
_entity_poly.type
_entity_poly.pdbx_seq_one_letter_code
_entity_poly.pdbx_strand_id
1 'polypeptide(L)'
;MSTLSPQIDNIFWINLERAYADYAFDALAIYEFLITTGHEISIVWKRPWSAASIFFLSNRWIGMFCVSILNIIPLYPKVAVVTAPLIMTFNVVSAFQVGFFSALRVYAVTNRSILLSVVVLVLASTYGAALTYQYVHDKFICQEGVCGFVPDQLFTPKVILMWNYLIRANSVVADVIVLIVTWAKVARGNWNFRQTTRNTPLMNRLFIDGAWYFLAILAMNLLLFFYEVNPIFTNIVSQIASPLPPILINRCMINLQSLSSSAGRHYRDQTASPIELSSESQIPPITSQMCEIGETEEGQSGELSSGHMHVDGMKDGLGDVLPGDSSG
;
A
#
# COMPACT_ATOMS: atom_id res chain seq x y z
N MET A 1 55.86 9.50 8.89
CA MET A 1 54.39 9.54 9.00
C MET A 1 53.97 11.00 8.95
N SER A 2 53.66 11.49 7.75
CA SER A 2 53.11 12.84 7.56
C SER A 2 51.70 12.86 8.15
N THR A 3 51.48 13.67 9.17
CA THR A 3 50.15 13.96 9.72
C THR A 3 49.27 14.44 8.57
N LEU A 4 48.25 13.66 8.19
CA LEU A 4 47.19 14.11 7.31
C LEU A 4 46.64 15.43 7.88
N SER A 5 46.32 16.40 7.03
CA SER A 5 45.70 17.62 7.53
C SER A 5 44.39 17.24 8.27
N PRO A 6 44.04 17.89 9.39
CA PRO A 6 42.87 17.53 10.21
C PRO A 6 41.54 17.56 9.42
N GLN A 7 41.51 18.24 8.28
CA GLN A 7 40.37 18.23 7.37
C GLN A 7 40.22 16.89 6.61
N ILE A 8 41.33 16.27 6.19
CA ILE A 8 41.31 15.00 5.47
C ILE A 8 40.91 13.87 6.42
N ASP A 9 41.39 13.89 7.66
CA ASP A 9 40.99 12.91 8.68
C ASP A 9 39.48 12.96 8.96
N ASN A 10 38.91 14.17 9.11
CA ASN A 10 37.46 14.32 9.29
C ASN A 10 36.65 13.81 8.10
N ILE A 11 37.07 14.11 6.86
CA ILE A 11 36.39 13.61 5.66
C ILE A 11 36.45 12.09 5.58
N PHE A 12 37.60 11.50 5.93
CA PHE A 12 37.77 10.05 5.96
C PHE A 12 36.80 9.38 6.93
N TRP A 13 36.71 9.86 8.18
CA TRP A 13 35.80 9.29 9.18
C TRP A 13 34.32 9.42 8.79
N ILE A 14 33.91 10.56 8.22
CA ILE A 14 32.54 10.77 7.75
C ILE A 14 32.18 9.79 6.63
N ASN A 15 33.07 9.61 5.65
CA ASN A 15 32.83 8.67 4.54
C ASN A 15 32.81 7.23 5.03
N LEU A 16 33.68 6.89 5.98
CA LEU A 16 33.73 5.57 6.58
C LEU A 16 32.44 5.26 7.36
N GLU A 17 31.96 6.20 8.19
CA GLU A 17 30.69 6.08 8.92
C GLU A 17 29.52 5.85 7.97
N ARG A 18 29.43 6.63 6.88
CA ARG A 18 28.40 6.47 5.84
C ARG A 18 28.43 5.09 5.21
N ALA A 19 29.61 4.62 4.80
CA ALA A 19 29.75 3.31 4.19
C ALA A 19 29.32 2.18 5.15
N TYR A 20 29.74 2.23 6.42
CA TYR A 20 29.30 1.25 7.41
C TYR A 20 27.78 1.27 7.64
N ALA A 21 27.18 2.46 7.68
CA ALA A 21 25.73 2.60 7.81
C ALA A 21 25.01 2.00 6.60
N ASP A 22 25.46 2.28 5.37
CA ASP A 22 24.90 1.73 4.15
C ASP A 22 24.92 0.19 4.18
N TYR A 23 26.08 -0.40 4.45
CA TYR A 23 26.21 -1.86 4.54
C TYR A 23 25.34 -2.47 5.64
N ALA A 24 25.18 -1.79 6.78
CA ALA A 24 24.31 -2.26 7.85
C ALA A 24 22.83 -2.28 7.43
N PHE A 25 22.36 -1.25 6.73
CA PHE A 25 20.98 -1.19 6.24
C PHE A 25 20.72 -2.10 5.05
N ASP A 26 21.71 -2.29 4.16
CA ASP A 26 21.65 -3.28 3.08
C ASP A 26 21.57 -4.70 3.66
N ALA A 27 22.37 -5.00 4.70
CA ALA A 27 22.29 -6.27 5.41
C ALA A 27 20.91 -6.47 6.07
N LEU A 28 20.33 -5.42 6.65
CA LEU A 28 18.97 -5.46 7.19
C LEU A 28 17.94 -5.74 6.09
N ALA A 29 18.05 -5.08 4.92
CA ALA A 29 17.16 -5.30 3.79
C ALA A 29 17.24 -6.74 3.24
N ILE A 30 18.45 -7.31 3.17
CA ILE A 30 18.65 -8.71 2.79
C ILE A 30 18.09 -9.66 3.85
N TYR A 31 18.34 -9.39 5.13
CA TYR A 31 17.76 -10.18 6.22
C TYR A 31 16.24 -10.20 6.15
N GLU A 32 15.63 -9.02 5.99
CA GLU A 32 14.19 -8.84 5.82
C GLU A 32 13.66 -9.56 4.58
N PHE A 33 14.40 -9.51 3.46
CA PHE A 33 14.08 -10.27 2.27
C PHE A 33 14.01 -11.77 2.59
N LEU A 34 15.05 -12.34 3.20
CA LEU A 34 15.13 -13.78 3.49
C LEU A 34 14.00 -14.27 4.40
N ILE A 35 13.72 -13.58 5.50
CA ILE A 35 12.69 -14.02 6.47
C ILE A 35 11.27 -13.92 5.89
N THR A 36 11.03 -12.99 4.97
CA THR A 36 9.70 -12.78 4.38
C THR A 36 9.42 -13.66 3.16
N THR A 37 10.43 -14.38 2.63
CA THR A 37 10.29 -15.24 1.44
C THR A 37 9.32 -16.40 1.67
N GLY A 38 9.26 -16.95 2.88
CA GLY A 38 8.27 -17.99 3.21
C GLY A 38 6.82 -17.51 3.03
N HIS A 39 6.55 -16.25 3.39
CA HIS A 39 5.23 -15.65 3.20
C HIS A 39 4.96 -15.37 1.72
N GLU A 40 5.95 -14.89 0.96
CA GLU A 40 5.84 -14.67 -0.49
C GLU A 40 5.38 -15.92 -1.24
N ILE A 41 6.03 -17.07 -1.00
CA ILE A 41 5.68 -18.33 -1.66
C ILE A 41 4.23 -18.71 -1.36
N SER A 42 3.79 -18.52 -0.11
CA SER A 42 2.44 -18.89 0.29
C SER A 42 1.36 -17.98 -0.31
N ILE A 43 1.67 -16.70 -0.54
CA ILE A 43 0.67 -15.69 -0.90
C ILE A 43 0.66 -15.41 -2.40
N VAL A 44 1.82 -15.27 -3.03
CA VAL A 44 1.96 -14.87 -4.44
C VAL A 44 2.01 -16.08 -5.35
N TRP A 45 2.84 -17.07 -5.03
CA TRP A 45 3.10 -18.19 -5.92
C TRP A 45 1.98 -19.23 -5.97
N LYS A 46 1.12 -19.27 -4.93
CA LYS A 46 -0.06 -20.15 -4.88
C LYS A 46 -1.34 -19.53 -5.45
N ARG A 47 -1.28 -18.29 -5.96
CA ARG A 47 -2.43 -17.53 -6.46
C ARG A 47 -2.23 -17.11 -7.92
N PRO A 48 -3.30 -16.84 -8.68
CA PRO A 48 -3.17 -16.28 -10.01
C PRO A 48 -2.46 -14.92 -9.95
N TRP A 49 -1.62 -14.67 -10.95
CA TRP A 49 -0.88 -13.42 -11.06
C TRP A 49 -1.85 -12.25 -11.21
N SER A 50 -1.79 -11.29 -10.28
CA SER A 50 -2.58 -10.06 -10.29
C SER A 50 -1.66 -8.85 -10.41
N ALA A 51 -2.19 -7.69 -10.81
CA ALA A 51 -1.44 -6.45 -10.83
C ALA A 51 -0.81 -6.11 -9.46
N ALA A 52 -1.52 -6.40 -8.36
CA ALA A 52 -1.00 -6.23 -7.00
C ALA A 52 0.15 -7.21 -6.69
N SER A 53 0.10 -8.44 -7.22
CA SER A 53 1.17 -9.43 -7.07
C SER A 53 2.44 -9.01 -7.83
N ILE A 54 2.29 -8.49 -9.05
CA ILE A 54 3.41 -7.98 -9.86
C ILE A 54 4.04 -6.77 -9.17
N PHE A 55 3.21 -5.83 -8.70
CA PHE A 55 3.69 -4.66 -7.97
C PHE A 55 4.47 -5.06 -6.71
N PHE A 56 3.90 -5.97 -5.90
CA PHE A 56 4.55 -6.53 -4.71
C PHE A 56 5.91 -7.14 -5.04
N LEU A 57 5.96 -7.99 -6.07
CA LEU A 57 7.18 -8.66 -6.50
C LEU A 57 8.21 -7.64 -6.99
N SER A 58 7.79 -6.63 -7.76
CA SER A 58 8.70 -5.59 -8.24
C SER A 58 9.31 -4.77 -7.11
N ASN A 59 8.52 -4.34 -6.12
CA ASN A 59 9.03 -3.58 -4.97
C ASN A 59 10.02 -4.41 -4.13
N ARG A 60 9.72 -5.69 -3.95
CA ARG A 60 10.54 -6.62 -3.18
C ARG A 60 11.88 -6.93 -3.86
N TRP A 61 11.84 -7.33 -5.13
CA TRP A 61 13.04 -7.75 -5.84
C TRP A 61 13.90 -6.55 -6.25
N ILE A 62 13.29 -5.47 -6.74
CA ILE A 62 14.03 -4.28 -7.15
C ILE A 62 14.51 -3.49 -5.93
N GLY A 63 13.59 -3.09 -5.06
CA GLY A 63 13.89 -2.16 -3.96
C GLY A 63 14.66 -2.78 -2.80
N MET A 64 14.45 -4.06 -2.47
CA MET A 64 15.12 -4.69 -1.33
C MET A 64 16.31 -5.57 -1.76
N PHE A 65 16.15 -6.40 -2.80
CA PHE A 65 17.18 -7.38 -3.14
C PHE A 65 18.25 -6.81 -4.09
N CYS A 66 17.84 -6.27 -5.24
CA CYS A 66 18.76 -5.79 -6.25
C CYS A 66 19.60 -4.60 -5.77
N VAL A 67 18.98 -3.60 -5.12
CA VAL A 67 19.73 -2.45 -4.57
C VAL A 67 20.75 -2.90 -3.53
N SER A 68 20.32 -3.64 -2.51
CA SER A 68 21.19 -4.03 -1.39
C SER A 68 22.34 -4.94 -1.80
N ILE A 69 22.12 -5.87 -2.73
CA ILE A 69 23.21 -6.74 -3.22
C ILE A 69 24.20 -5.97 -4.07
N LEU A 70 23.73 -5.10 -4.95
CA LEU A 70 24.62 -4.32 -5.81
C LEU A 70 25.47 -3.33 -5.01
N ASN A 71 25.00 -2.86 -3.85
CA ASN A 71 25.79 -2.05 -2.93
C ASN A 71 26.89 -2.83 -2.20
N ILE A 72 26.65 -4.10 -1.85
CA ILE A 72 27.61 -4.94 -1.09
C ILE A 72 28.74 -5.48 -1.96
N ILE A 73 28.51 -5.68 -3.26
CA ILE A 73 29.54 -6.25 -4.14
C ILE A 73 30.74 -5.30 -4.21
N PRO A 74 31.96 -5.73 -3.82
CA PRO A 74 33.14 -4.88 -3.87
C PRO A 74 33.43 -4.52 -5.32
N LEU A 75 33.18 -3.25 -5.65
CA LEU A 75 33.22 -2.78 -7.02
C LEU A 75 34.67 -2.57 -7.45
N TYR A 76 35.22 -3.59 -8.12
CA TYR A 76 36.32 -3.35 -9.05
C TYR A 76 35.91 -2.21 -10.01
N PRO A 77 36.83 -1.30 -10.40
CA PRO A 77 36.49 -0.10 -11.17
C PRO A 77 35.67 -0.41 -12.45
N LYS A 78 35.98 -1.54 -13.10
CA LYS A 78 35.29 -2.01 -14.31
C LYS A 78 33.85 -2.46 -14.07
N VAL A 79 33.58 -3.04 -12.90
CA VAL A 79 32.23 -3.49 -12.52
C VAL A 79 31.39 -2.30 -12.07
N ALA A 80 32.01 -1.33 -11.38
CA ALA A 80 31.37 -0.11 -10.90
C ALA A 80 30.64 0.67 -12.01
N VAL A 81 31.26 0.78 -13.19
CA VAL A 81 30.69 1.50 -14.35
C VAL A 81 29.34 0.93 -14.78
N VAL A 82 29.12 -0.38 -14.60
CA VAL A 82 27.88 -1.06 -14.98
C VAL A 82 26.89 -1.11 -13.83
N THR A 83 27.34 -1.35 -12.60
CA THR A 83 26.45 -1.50 -11.44
C THR A 83 25.90 -0.17 -10.93
N ALA A 84 26.69 0.91 -11.00
CA ALA A 84 26.30 2.25 -10.59
C ALA A 84 25.00 2.75 -11.23
N PRO A 85 24.85 2.77 -12.59
CA PRO A 85 23.60 3.20 -13.22
C PRO A 85 22.43 2.25 -12.93
N LEU A 86 22.69 0.96 -12.70
CA LEU A 86 21.65 0.00 -12.31
C LEU A 86 21.09 0.30 -10.91
N ILE A 87 21.97 0.55 -9.93
CA ILE A 87 21.58 0.94 -8.57
C ILE A 87 20.72 2.20 -8.61
N MET A 88 21.14 3.21 -9.38
CA MET A 88 20.37 4.45 -9.55
C MET A 88 18.99 4.22 -10.14
N THR A 89 18.92 3.42 -11.20
CA THR A 89 17.66 3.08 -11.85
C THR A 89 16.73 2.38 -10.87
N PHE A 90 17.24 1.43 -10.08
CA PHE A 90 16.46 0.72 -9.08
C PHE A 90 16.00 1.61 -7.93
N ASN A 91 16.83 2.55 -7.46
CA ASN A 91 16.44 3.54 -6.46
C ASN A 91 15.31 4.44 -6.97
N VAL A 92 15.38 4.91 -8.21
CA VAL A 92 14.32 5.72 -8.83
C VAL A 92 13.02 4.93 -8.93
N VAL A 93 13.09 3.70 -9.44
CA VAL A 93 11.92 2.81 -9.55
C VAL A 93 11.30 2.57 -8.18
N SER A 94 12.12 2.32 -7.16
CA SER A 94 11.67 2.09 -5.79
C SER A 94 10.99 3.33 -5.19
N ALA A 95 11.54 4.53 -5.42
CA ALA A 95 10.92 5.78 -4.98
C ALA A 95 9.52 6.00 -5.61
N PHE A 96 9.36 5.71 -6.91
CA PHE A 96 8.06 5.79 -7.58
C PHE A 96 7.08 4.72 -7.08
N GLN A 97 7.55 3.50 -6.79
CA GLN A 97 6.72 2.45 -6.20
C GLN A 97 6.17 2.88 -4.83
N VAL A 98 7.01 3.47 -3.98
CA VAL A 98 6.60 4.00 -2.66
C VAL A 98 5.49 5.05 -2.80
N GLY A 99 5.67 6.01 -3.73
CA GLY A 99 4.67 7.05 -3.99
C GLY A 99 3.35 6.48 -4.55
N PHE A 100 3.45 5.54 -5.49
CA PHE A 100 2.30 4.88 -6.08
C PHE A 100 1.49 4.08 -5.05
N PHE A 101 2.15 3.34 -4.16
CA PHE A 101 1.50 2.60 -3.08
C PHE A 101 0.76 3.54 -2.11
N SER A 102 1.39 4.68 -1.78
CA SER A 102 0.78 5.69 -0.90
C SER A 102 -0.49 6.28 -1.50
N ALA A 103 -0.49 6.59 -2.80
CA ALA A 103 -1.67 7.06 -3.53
C ALA A 103 -2.78 5.99 -3.60
N LEU A 104 -2.43 4.75 -3.93
CA LEU A 104 -3.36 3.60 -3.95
C LEU A 104 -4.07 3.41 -2.61
N ARG A 105 -3.33 3.60 -1.51
CA ARG A 105 -3.91 3.51 -0.17
C ARG A 105 -4.95 4.60 0.07
N VAL A 106 -4.63 5.84 -0.28
CA VAL A 106 -5.57 6.97 -0.13
C VAL A 106 -6.81 6.77 -1.02
N TYR A 107 -6.63 6.25 -2.22
CA TYR A 107 -7.73 5.88 -3.11
C TYR A 107 -8.65 4.82 -2.50
N ALA A 108 -8.08 3.76 -1.91
CA ALA A 108 -8.83 2.69 -1.27
C ALA A 108 -9.57 3.15 0.00
N VAL A 109 -8.91 3.96 0.85
CA VAL A 109 -9.48 4.46 2.12
C VAL A 109 -10.60 5.47 1.87
N THR A 110 -10.46 6.32 0.86
CA THR A 110 -11.39 7.42 0.58
C THR A 110 -12.51 7.01 -0.38
N ASN A 111 -12.95 5.74 -0.32
CA ASN A 111 -14.05 5.22 -1.13
C ASN A 111 -13.95 5.59 -2.63
N ARG A 112 -12.74 5.48 -3.21
CA ARG A 112 -12.43 5.79 -4.62
C ARG A 112 -12.42 7.28 -5.00
N SER A 113 -12.18 8.21 -4.08
CA SER A 113 -11.94 9.61 -4.46
C SER A 113 -10.63 9.76 -5.25
N ILE A 114 -10.74 10.02 -6.56
CA ILE A 114 -9.56 10.12 -7.45
C ILE A 114 -8.74 11.37 -7.13
N LEU A 115 -9.38 12.49 -6.78
CA LEU A 115 -8.71 13.78 -6.56
C LEU A 115 -7.60 13.70 -5.49
N LEU A 116 -7.91 13.21 -4.29
CA LEU A 116 -6.93 13.11 -3.21
C LEU A 116 -5.81 12.11 -3.52
N SER A 117 -6.14 11.02 -4.22
CA SER A 117 -5.15 10.04 -4.67
C SER A 117 -4.16 10.66 -5.65
N VAL A 118 -4.65 11.44 -6.63
CA VAL A 118 -3.80 12.14 -7.61
C VAL A 118 -2.94 13.20 -6.92
N VAL A 119 -3.49 13.97 -5.98
CA VAL A 119 -2.71 14.95 -5.20
C VAL A 119 -1.56 14.27 -4.46
N VAL A 120 -1.83 13.17 -3.77
CA VAL A 120 -0.80 12.40 -3.05
C VAL A 120 0.21 11.79 -4.01
N LEU A 121 -0.22 11.27 -5.16
CA LEU A 121 0.67 10.72 -6.18
C LEU A 121 1.64 11.77 -6.71
N VAL A 122 1.14 12.97 -7.04
CA VAL A 122 1.97 14.07 -7.53
C VAL A 122 2.97 14.50 -6.46
N LEU A 123 2.53 14.71 -5.23
CA LEU A 123 3.40 15.12 -4.13
C LEU A 123 4.47 14.06 -3.81
N ALA A 124 4.09 12.79 -3.72
CA ALA A 124 5.04 11.71 -3.42
C ALA A 124 6.01 11.41 -4.58
N SER A 125 5.58 11.64 -5.83
CA SER A 125 6.43 11.44 -7.01
C SER A 125 7.53 12.50 -7.14
N THR A 126 7.43 13.62 -6.42
CA THR A 126 8.44 14.68 -6.46
C THR A 126 9.83 14.18 -6.06
N TYR A 127 9.92 13.26 -5.10
CA TYR A 127 11.19 12.67 -4.67
C TYR A 127 11.84 11.81 -5.76
N GLY A 128 11.07 10.91 -6.39
CA GLY A 128 11.58 10.08 -7.49
C GLY A 128 12.01 10.93 -8.70
N ALA A 129 11.23 11.97 -9.03
CA ALA A 129 11.58 12.92 -10.08
C ALA A 129 12.87 13.68 -9.78
N ALA A 130 13.07 14.09 -8.53
CA ALA A 130 14.29 14.75 -8.09
C ALA A 130 15.53 13.85 -8.17
N LEU A 131 15.41 12.59 -7.74
CA LEU A 131 16.49 11.61 -7.88
C LEU A 131 16.85 11.39 -9.35
N THR A 132 15.84 11.33 -10.23
CA THR A 132 16.06 11.19 -11.67
C THR A 132 16.84 12.38 -12.21
N TYR A 133 16.46 13.61 -11.81
CA TYR A 133 17.16 14.82 -12.22
C TYR A 133 18.62 14.82 -11.75
N GLN A 134 18.87 14.48 -10.48
CA GLN A 134 20.23 14.39 -9.93
C GLN A 134 21.06 13.37 -10.72
N TYR A 135 20.56 12.15 -10.90
CA TYR A 135 21.30 11.08 -11.56
C TYR A 135 21.59 11.33 -13.05
N VAL A 136 20.73 12.08 -13.74
CA VAL A 136 20.96 12.45 -15.15
C VAL A 136 22.05 13.52 -15.27
N HIS A 137 22.17 14.41 -14.28
CA HIS A 137 23.12 15.52 -14.32
C HIS A 137 24.44 15.23 -13.60
N ASP A 138 24.47 14.25 -12.70
CA ASP A 138 25.69 13.89 -11.99
C ASP A 138 26.70 13.18 -12.92
N LYS A 139 27.97 13.54 -12.78
CA LYS A 139 29.06 12.92 -13.54
C LYS A 139 29.61 11.72 -12.78
N PHE A 140 29.65 10.56 -13.44
CA PHE A 140 30.29 9.37 -12.88
C PHE A 140 31.82 9.45 -13.07
N ILE A 141 32.56 9.43 -11.97
CA ILE A 141 34.02 9.50 -11.96
C ILE A 141 34.57 8.30 -11.18
N CYS A 142 35.58 7.64 -11.74
CA CYS A 142 36.35 6.60 -11.06
C CYS A 142 37.81 7.07 -10.93
N GLN A 143 38.28 7.28 -9.71
CA GLN A 143 39.66 7.67 -9.42
C GLN A 143 40.25 6.73 -8.36
N GLU A 144 41.40 6.14 -8.66
CA GLU A 144 42.18 5.28 -7.74
C GLU A 144 41.39 4.13 -7.07
N GLY A 145 40.41 3.56 -7.78
CA GLY A 145 39.60 2.47 -7.26
C GLY A 145 38.33 2.89 -6.51
N VAL A 146 38.14 4.20 -6.31
CA VAL A 146 36.89 4.77 -5.80
C VAL A 146 36.07 5.29 -6.97
N CYS A 147 34.86 4.76 -7.12
CA CYS A 147 33.92 5.19 -8.15
C CYS A 147 32.72 5.85 -7.48
N GLY A 148 32.29 6.99 -8.00
CA GLY A 148 31.18 7.73 -7.45
C GLY A 148 30.63 8.79 -8.41
N PHE A 149 29.47 9.32 -8.05
CA PHE A 149 28.84 10.41 -8.77
C PHE A 149 29.19 11.72 -8.12
N VAL A 150 29.60 12.68 -8.95
CA VAL A 150 29.94 14.03 -8.51
C VAL A 150 28.94 14.99 -9.15
N PRO A 151 28.28 15.85 -8.36
CA PRO A 151 27.34 16.82 -8.89
C PRO A 151 28.04 17.76 -9.87
N ASP A 152 27.39 17.99 -11.01
CA ASP A 152 27.91 18.94 -11.99
C ASP A 152 27.89 20.35 -11.39
N GLN A 153 28.96 21.14 -11.60
CA GLN A 153 29.16 22.45 -10.94
C GLN A 153 28.20 23.55 -11.41
N LEU A 154 27.10 23.21 -12.08
CA LEU A 154 26.09 24.12 -12.58
C LEU A 154 25.34 24.87 -11.46
N PHE A 155 25.29 24.31 -10.24
CA PHE A 155 24.51 24.88 -9.15
C PHE A 155 25.36 25.35 -7.96
N THR A 156 25.07 26.56 -7.47
CA THR A 156 25.60 27.06 -6.20
C THR A 156 25.12 26.15 -5.04
N PRO A 157 25.94 25.86 -4.02
CA PRO A 157 25.55 25.00 -2.89
C PRO A 157 24.25 25.44 -2.20
N LYS A 158 23.94 26.74 -2.20
CA LYS A 158 22.67 27.28 -1.68
C LYS A 158 21.44 26.78 -2.45
N VAL A 159 21.55 26.65 -3.77
CA VAL A 159 20.45 26.18 -4.64
C VAL A 159 20.18 24.71 -4.40
N ILE A 160 21.24 23.90 -4.23
CA ILE A 160 21.14 22.46 -3.93
C ILE A 160 20.41 22.25 -2.59
N LEU A 161 20.76 23.03 -1.56
CA LEU A 161 20.11 22.96 -0.26
C LEU A 161 18.62 23.36 -0.34
N MET A 162 18.30 24.45 -1.04
CA MET A 162 16.91 24.88 -1.23
C MET A 162 16.09 23.84 -2.01
N TRP A 163 16.69 23.21 -3.02
CA TRP A 163 16.08 22.13 -3.80
C TRP A 163 15.73 20.93 -2.92
N ASN A 164 16.70 20.41 -2.18
CA ASN A 164 16.48 19.28 -1.26
C ASN A 164 15.39 19.59 -0.24
N TYR A 165 15.42 20.80 0.35
CA TYR A 165 14.40 21.25 1.29
C TYR A 165 12.97 21.18 0.72
N LEU A 166 12.76 21.70 -0.49
CA LEU A 166 11.44 21.72 -1.13
C LEU A 166 10.92 20.31 -1.43
N ILE A 167 11.79 19.41 -1.89
CA ILE A 167 11.42 18.03 -2.19
C ILE A 167 11.06 17.26 -0.92
N ARG A 168 11.84 17.44 0.15
CA ARG A 168 11.56 16.81 1.45
C ARG A 168 10.27 17.35 2.05
N ALA A 169 10.02 18.65 1.96
CA ALA A 169 8.76 19.26 2.39
C ALA A 169 7.55 18.65 1.67
N ASN A 170 7.60 18.51 0.34
CA ASN A 170 6.53 17.89 -0.44
C ASN A 170 6.27 16.44 -0.03
N SER A 171 7.34 15.67 0.21
CA SER A 171 7.24 14.27 0.65
C SER A 171 6.59 14.14 2.03
N VAL A 172 6.99 15.00 2.98
CA VAL A 172 6.37 15.08 4.32
C VAL A 172 4.89 15.44 4.22
N VAL A 173 4.53 16.41 3.38
CA VAL A 173 3.12 16.80 3.18
C VAL A 173 2.31 15.62 2.61
N ALA A 174 2.86 14.86 1.66
CA ALA A 174 2.21 13.67 1.13
C ALA A 174 1.91 12.64 2.24
N ASP A 175 2.89 12.33 3.08
CA ASP A 175 2.73 11.37 4.17
C ASP A 175 1.75 11.83 5.25
N VAL A 176 1.77 13.13 5.57
CA VAL A 176 0.81 13.73 6.51
C VAL A 176 -0.61 13.58 5.98
N ILE A 177 -0.84 13.85 4.68
CA ILE A 177 -2.15 13.65 4.06
C ILE A 177 -2.58 12.18 4.16
N VAL A 178 -1.69 11.25 3.80
CA VAL A 178 -1.98 9.80 3.87
C VAL A 178 -2.35 9.38 5.29
N LEU A 179 -1.60 9.84 6.29
CA LEU A 179 -1.83 9.54 7.70
C LEU A 179 -3.16 10.12 8.18
N ILE A 180 -3.42 11.41 7.92
CA ILE A 180 -4.66 12.10 8.31
C ILE A 180 -5.88 11.41 7.70
N VAL A 181 -5.86 11.12 6.39
CA VAL A 181 -6.97 10.45 5.70
C VAL A 181 -7.22 9.07 6.29
N THR A 182 -6.14 8.30 6.53
CA THR A 182 -6.22 6.96 7.13
C THR A 182 -6.84 7.04 8.53
N TRP A 183 -6.33 7.92 9.39
CA TRP A 183 -6.81 8.10 10.76
C TRP A 183 -8.24 8.62 10.82
N ALA A 184 -8.59 9.62 10.02
CA ALA A 184 -9.93 10.17 9.97
C ALA A 184 -10.97 9.11 9.58
N LYS A 185 -10.61 8.21 8.64
CA LYS A 185 -11.51 7.12 8.24
C LYS A 185 -11.66 6.08 9.33
N VAL A 186 -10.57 5.70 10.02
CA VAL A 186 -10.61 4.79 11.16
C VAL A 186 -11.47 5.37 12.29
N ALA A 187 -11.26 6.64 12.64
CA ALA A 187 -12.00 7.33 13.69
C ALA A 187 -13.50 7.41 13.36
N ARG A 188 -13.86 7.77 12.11
CA ARG A 188 -15.26 7.81 11.65
C ARG A 188 -15.90 6.41 11.61
N GLY A 189 -15.15 5.40 11.18
CA GLY A 189 -15.60 4.01 11.22
C GLY A 189 -15.94 3.59 12.65
N ASN A 190 -15.04 3.84 13.59
CA ASN A 190 -15.25 3.52 15.00
C ASN A 190 -16.41 4.31 15.63
N TRP A 191 -16.59 5.57 15.25
CA TRP A 191 -17.72 6.41 15.68
C TRP A 191 -19.06 5.87 15.19
N ASN A 192 -19.17 5.53 13.90
CA ASN A 192 -20.39 5.01 13.32
C ASN A 192 -20.71 3.58 13.81
N PHE A 193 -19.69 2.76 14.09
CA PHE A 193 -19.89 1.41 14.64
C PHE A 193 -20.30 1.39 16.11
N ARG A 194 -19.98 2.42 16.90
CA ARG A 194 -20.47 2.54 18.28
C ARG A 194 -22.00 2.66 18.39
N GLN A 195 -22.67 3.01 17.29
CA GLN A 195 -24.14 3.10 17.23
C GLN A 195 -24.82 1.83 16.71
N THR A 196 -24.07 0.90 16.09
CA THR A 196 -24.64 -0.30 15.48
C THR A 196 -23.88 -1.53 15.96
N THR A 197 -24.50 -2.29 16.87
CA THR A 197 -24.01 -3.49 17.56
C THR A 197 -23.69 -4.65 16.61
N ARG A 198 -22.70 -4.52 15.72
CA ARG A 198 -22.19 -5.66 14.94
C ARG A 198 -20.69 -5.55 14.72
N ASN A 199 -19.98 -6.30 15.54
CA ASN A 199 -18.54 -6.49 15.54
C ASN A 199 -17.99 -6.83 14.14
N THR A 200 -17.20 -5.92 13.55
CA THR A 200 -16.19 -6.30 12.54
C THR A 200 -14.79 -5.90 13.03
N PRO A 201 -14.21 -6.64 13.98
CA PRO A 201 -12.89 -6.34 14.57
C PRO A 201 -11.73 -6.46 13.57
N LEU A 202 -11.95 -7.12 12.43
CA LEU A 202 -10.93 -7.41 11.42
C LEU A 202 -10.51 -6.18 10.61
N MET A 203 -11.47 -5.38 10.13
CA MET A 203 -11.16 -4.20 9.32
C MET A 203 -10.52 -3.10 10.18
N ASN A 204 -10.98 -2.95 11.43
CA ASN A 204 -10.45 -1.96 12.37
C ASN A 204 -9.00 -2.28 12.79
N ARG A 205 -8.67 -3.55 13.08
CA ARG A 205 -7.28 -3.97 13.34
C ARG A 205 -6.39 -3.81 12.11
N LEU A 206 -6.91 -4.12 10.92
CA LEU A 206 -6.16 -4.01 9.67
C LEU A 206 -5.70 -2.56 9.37
N PHE A 207 -6.58 -1.58 9.58
CA PHE A 207 -6.23 -0.19 9.32
C PHE A 207 -5.31 0.41 10.38
N ILE A 208 -5.41 -0.03 11.64
CA ILE A 208 -4.52 0.37 12.74
C ILE A 208 -3.11 -0.17 12.51
N ASP A 209 -2.97 -1.46 12.16
CA ASP A 209 -1.67 -2.06 11.86
C ASP A 209 -1.01 -1.38 10.66
N GLY A 210 -1.81 -1.06 9.63
CA GLY A 210 -1.35 -0.30 8.49
C GLY A 210 -0.91 1.14 8.81
N ALA A 211 -1.42 1.78 9.87
CA ALA A 211 -1.11 3.18 10.19
C ALA A 211 0.30 3.33 10.78
N TRP A 212 0.77 2.35 11.55
CA TRP A 212 2.11 2.37 12.16
C TRP A 212 3.24 2.38 11.13
N TYR A 213 3.11 1.64 10.04
CA TYR A 213 4.10 1.67 8.95
C TYR A 213 4.24 3.07 8.34
N PHE A 214 3.13 3.78 8.19
CA PHE A 214 3.13 5.11 7.57
C PHE A 214 3.54 6.18 8.56
N LEU A 215 3.27 5.99 9.85
CA LEU A 215 3.85 6.83 10.90
C LEU A 215 5.39 6.69 10.91
N ALA A 216 5.93 5.49 10.71
CA ALA A 216 7.37 5.28 10.61
C ALA A 216 7.98 5.97 9.36
N ILE A 217 7.31 5.87 8.20
CA ILE A 217 7.72 6.59 6.97
C ILE A 217 7.67 8.11 7.19
N LEU A 218 6.59 8.63 7.80
CA LEU A 218 6.47 10.05 8.12
C LEU A 218 7.56 10.52 9.08
N ALA A 219 7.82 9.75 10.15
CA ALA A 219 8.86 10.07 11.12
C ALA A 219 10.24 10.12 10.46
N MET A 220 10.53 9.18 9.56
CA MET A 220 11.73 9.20 8.74
C MET A 220 11.80 10.45 7.84
N ASN A 221 10.74 10.76 7.10
CA ASN A 221 10.74 11.93 6.22
C ASN A 221 10.83 13.25 6.99
N LEU A 222 10.30 13.32 8.22
CA LEU A 222 10.50 14.43 9.13
C LEU A 222 11.96 14.53 9.60
N LEU A 223 12.60 13.43 9.98
CA LEU A 223 14.01 13.42 10.37
C LEU A 223 14.90 13.91 9.21
N LEU A 224 14.62 13.48 7.99
CA LEU A 224 15.32 13.94 6.78
C LEU A 224 15.07 15.43 6.49
N PHE A 225 13.86 15.92 6.74
CA PHE A 225 13.55 17.33 6.59
C PHE A 225 14.31 18.18 7.62
N PHE A 226 14.33 17.79 8.89
CA PHE A 226 15.06 18.51 9.93
C PHE A 226 16.58 18.45 9.74
N TYR A 227 17.10 17.38 9.12
CA TYR A 227 18.50 17.28 8.72
C TYR A 227 18.91 18.40 7.76
N GLU A 228 18.11 18.69 6.73
CA GLU A 228 18.41 19.77 5.77
C GLU A 228 18.35 21.17 6.43
N VAL A 229 17.61 21.30 7.54
CA VAL A 229 17.49 22.56 8.30
C VAL A 229 18.61 22.73 9.32
N ASN A 230 19.08 21.64 9.95
CA ASN A 230 20.10 21.68 11.01
C ASN A 230 21.15 20.58 10.83
N PRO A 231 22.43 20.93 10.61
CA PRO A 231 23.54 19.97 10.45
C PRO A 231 23.93 19.25 11.75
N ILE A 232 23.22 19.49 12.86
CA ILE A 232 23.42 18.81 14.15
C ILE A 232 22.91 17.36 14.11
N PHE A 233 21.94 17.08 13.23
CA PHE A 233 21.42 15.72 13.03
C PHE A 233 22.39 14.92 12.15
N THR A 234 22.82 13.77 12.65
CA THR A 234 23.95 12.97 12.14
C THR A 234 23.74 12.38 10.73
N ASN A 235 24.85 12.02 10.07
CA ASN A 235 24.93 11.48 8.70
C ASN A 235 24.15 10.17 8.43
N ILE A 236 23.64 9.51 9.47
CA ILE A 236 23.02 8.17 9.38
C ILE A 236 21.60 8.24 8.78
N VAL A 237 20.92 9.37 8.95
CA VAL A 237 19.50 9.53 8.58
C VAL A 237 19.27 9.38 7.08
N SER A 238 20.21 9.81 6.24
CA SER A 238 20.08 9.64 4.77
C SER A 238 20.18 8.18 4.34
N GLN A 239 21.00 7.38 5.04
CA GLN A 239 21.31 6.01 4.62
C GLN A 239 20.16 5.05 4.91
N ILE A 240 19.39 5.32 5.97
CA ILE A 240 18.19 4.53 6.27
C ILE A 240 17.03 4.84 5.30
N ALA A 241 17.05 6.00 4.63
CA ALA A 241 15.94 6.50 3.81
C ALA A 241 15.68 5.71 2.53
N SER A 242 16.71 5.05 2.01
CA SER A 242 16.60 4.23 0.81
C SER A 242 15.94 2.86 1.09
N PRO A 243 16.45 2.03 2.03
CA PRO A 243 15.93 0.66 2.22
C PRO A 243 14.67 0.58 3.08
N LEU A 244 14.43 1.52 3.99
CA LEU A 244 13.37 1.38 5.00
C LEU A 244 11.94 1.50 4.43
N PRO A 245 11.60 2.48 3.57
CA PRO A 245 10.25 2.55 3.00
C PRO A 245 9.85 1.30 2.18
N PRO A 246 10.71 0.73 1.31
CA PRO A 246 10.41 -0.53 0.62
C PRO A 246 10.19 -1.71 1.57
N ILE A 247 10.96 -1.82 2.66
CA ILE A 247 10.79 -2.84 3.71
C ILE A 247 9.41 -2.70 4.37
N LEU A 248 9.06 -1.48 4.79
CA LEU A 248 7.79 -1.21 5.46
C LEU A 248 6.59 -1.48 4.54
N ILE A 249 6.68 -1.12 3.26
CA ILE A 249 5.64 -1.40 2.27
C ILE A 249 5.51 -2.90 2.04
N ASN A 250 6.61 -3.63 1.91
CA ASN A 250 6.62 -5.09 1.79
C ASN A 250 5.91 -5.76 2.99
N ARG A 251 6.25 -5.35 4.22
CA ARG A 251 5.59 -5.85 5.44
C ARG A 251 4.11 -5.48 5.49
N CYS A 252 3.75 -4.26 5.11
CA CYS A 252 2.36 -3.82 5.04
C CYS A 252 1.54 -4.68 4.05
N MET A 253 2.07 -4.93 2.85
CA MET A 253 1.41 -5.75 1.84
C MET A 253 1.23 -7.20 2.29
N ILE A 254 2.24 -7.80 2.93
CA ILE A 254 2.14 -9.16 3.48
C ILE A 254 1.03 -9.24 4.54
N ASN A 255 0.98 -8.26 5.46
CA ASN A 255 -0.02 -8.23 6.52
C ASN A 255 -1.45 -8.03 5.97
N LEU A 256 -1.61 -7.18 4.95
CA LEU A 256 -2.89 -7.01 4.25
C LEU A 256 -3.37 -8.32 3.62
N GLN A 257 -2.46 -9.03 2.95
CA GLN A 257 -2.81 -10.25 2.21
C GLN A 257 -3.04 -11.45 3.14
N SER A 258 -2.30 -11.56 4.24
CA SER A 258 -2.50 -12.62 5.24
C SER A 258 -3.88 -12.49 5.89
N LEU A 259 -4.31 -11.27 6.18
CA LEU A 259 -5.63 -10.99 6.76
C LEU A 259 -6.77 -11.26 5.78
N SER A 260 -6.63 -10.86 4.51
CA SER A 260 -7.59 -11.22 3.45
C SER A 260 -7.74 -12.74 3.32
N SER A 261 -6.63 -13.47 3.40
CA SER A 261 -6.60 -14.93 3.30
C SER A 261 -7.26 -15.61 4.50
N SER A 262 -7.05 -15.08 5.71
CA SER A 262 -7.67 -15.59 6.94
C SER A 262 -9.17 -15.29 6.99
N ALA A 263 -9.60 -14.11 6.54
CA ALA A 263 -11.01 -13.78 6.41
C ALA A 263 -11.73 -14.71 5.41
N GLY A 264 -11.10 -15.00 4.27
CA GLY A 264 -11.64 -15.95 3.29
C GLY A 264 -11.76 -17.38 3.82
N ARG A 265 -10.81 -17.83 4.64
CA ARG A 265 -10.88 -19.14 5.33
C ARG A 265 -12.02 -19.19 6.35
N HIS A 266 -12.13 -18.18 7.20
CA HIS A 266 -13.20 -18.12 8.21
C HIS A 266 -14.60 -18.11 7.57
N TYR A 267 -14.77 -17.45 6.42
CA TYR A 267 -16.02 -17.50 5.67
C TYR A 267 -16.27 -18.89 5.08
N ARG A 268 -15.23 -19.52 4.49
CA ARG A 268 -15.31 -20.85 3.91
C ARG A 268 -15.66 -21.92 4.95
N ASP A 269 -15.04 -21.87 6.13
CA ASP A 269 -15.30 -22.80 7.24
C ASP A 269 -16.71 -22.62 7.82
N GLN A 270 -17.24 -21.39 7.86
CA GLN A 270 -18.64 -21.12 8.22
C GLN A 270 -19.66 -21.63 7.19
N THR A 271 -19.30 -21.63 5.90
CA THR A 271 -20.15 -22.21 4.85
C THR A 271 -19.98 -23.71 4.66
N ALA A 272 -18.91 -24.30 5.21
CA ALA A 272 -18.56 -25.71 5.08
C ALA A 272 -18.87 -26.53 6.34
N SER A 273 -19.48 -25.95 7.38
CA SER A 273 -20.10 -26.74 8.44
C SER A 273 -21.11 -27.70 7.82
N PRO A 274 -20.99 -29.03 8.04
CA PRO A 274 -21.99 -29.97 7.57
C PRO A 274 -23.34 -29.55 8.14
N ILE A 275 -24.38 -29.62 7.33
CA ILE A 275 -25.73 -29.80 7.83
C ILE A 275 -25.65 -31.04 8.71
N GLU A 276 -25.59 -30.87 10.03
CA GLU A 276 -25.91 -31.93 10.98
C GLU A 276 -27.37 -32.28 10.71
N LEU A 277 -27.58 -33.24 9.83
CA LEU A 277 -28.81 -34.01 9.76
C LEU A 277 -28.81 -34.81 11.07
N SER A 278 -29.39 -34.21 12.11
CA SER A 278 -29.82 -34.89 13.31
C SER A 278 -30.76 -36.02 12.91
N SER A 279 -30.21 -37.22 12.75
CA SER A 279 -30.96 -38.46 12.60
C SER A 279 -31.56 -38.81 13.96
N GLU A 280 -32.69 -38.18 14.28
CA GLU A 280 -33.50 -38.62 15.42
C GLU A 280 -34.39 -39.77 14.94
N SER A 281 -33.86 -40.97 15.13
CA SER A 281 -34.54 -42.24 14.98
C SER A 281 -35.67 -42.35 16.01
N GLN A 282 -36.91 -42.15 15.58
CA GLN A 282 -38.08 -42.76 16.22
C GLN A 282 -39.08 -43.23 15.15
N ILE A 283 -39.12 -44.55 14.94
CA ILE A 283 -40.18 -45.26 14.22
C ILE A 283 -41.13 -45.84 15.27
N PRO A 284 -42.45 -45.67 15.15
CA PRO A 284 -43.41 -46.69 15.57
C PRO A 284 -44.02 -47.40 14.34
N PRO A 285 -44.43 -48.67 14.47
CA PRO A 285 -44.79 -49.50 13.34
C PRO A 285 -46.27 -49.34 12.97
N ILE A 286 -46.59 -49.37 11.67
CA ILE A 286 -47.94 -49.66 11.20
C ILE A 286 -47.88 -50.83 10.22
N THR A 287 -48.50 -51.91 10.68
CA THR A 287 -48.80 -53.15 9.99
C THR A 287 -49.82 -52.97 8.87
N SER A 288 -49.49 -53.61 7.74
CA SER A 288 -50.38 -54.42 6.87
C SER A 288 -51.69 -53.85 6.31
N GLN A 289 -51.72 -53.89 4.97
CA GLN A 289 -52.79 -54.47 4.12
C GLN A 289 -54.07 -53.66 3.81
N MET A 290 -54.28 -53.59 2.49
CA MET A 290 -55.52 -53.80 1.73
C MET A 290 -56.36 -52.59 1.23
N CYS A 291 -56.46 -52.60 -0.11
CA CYS A 291 -57.66 -52.49 -0.95
C CYS A 291 -58.17 -51.13 -1.48
N GLU A 292 -58.76 -51.27 -2.68
CA GLU A 292 -59.68 -50.39 -3.43
C GLU A 292 -59.08 -49.21 -4.22
N ILE A 293 -58.92 -49.28 -5.56
CA ILE A 293 -59.88 -49.40 -6.71
C ILE A 293 -60.33 -48.02 -7.25
N GLY A 294 -60.21 -47.85 -8.57
CA GLY A 294 -60.95 -46.89 -9.41
C GLY A 294 -60.10 -45.72 -9.92
N GLU A 295 -59.67 -45.69 -11.20
CA GLU A 295 -60.38 -45.10 -12.37
C GLU A 295 -60.40 -43.56 -12.36
N THR A 296 -60.15 -42.76 -13.40
CA THR A 296 -59.63 -42.83 -14.78
C THR A 296 -59.56 -41.35 -15.26
N GLU A 297 -58.64 -41.03 -16.19
CA GLU A 297 -58.76 -39.99 -17.27
C GLU A 297 -58.95 -38.50 -16.85
N GLU A 298 -58.55 -37.43 -17.55
CA GLU A 298 -58.17 -37.08 -18.94
C GLU A 298 -57.44 -35.69 -18.83
N GLY A 299 -56.46 -35.31 -19.67
CA GLY A 299 -56.75 -34.62 -20.94
C GLY A 299 -56.48 -33.09 -20.92
N GLN A 300 -55.20 -32.71 -21.04
CA GLN A 300 -54.61 -31.63 -21.87
C GLN A 300 -55.33 -30.29 -22.22
N SER A 301 -54.57 -29.19 -22.05
CA SER A 301 -54.28 -28.11 -23.03
C SER A 301 -54.99 -26.73 -22.98
N GLY A 302 -54.19 -25.68 -23.31
CA GLY A 302 -54.59 -24.37 -23.86
C GLY A 302 -54.50 -23.18 -22.88
N GLU A 303 -53.44 -22.36 -22.86
CA GLU A 303 -53.05 -21.24 -23.75
C GLU A 303 -53.80 -19.89 -23.60
N LEU A 304 -52.95 -18.85 -23.48
CA LEU A 304 -53.04 -17.46 -23.98
C LEU A 304 -54.08 -16.42 -23.47
N SER A 305 -53.51 -15.40 -22.82
CA SER A 305 -53.40 -14.00 -23.30
C SER A 305 -54.63 -13.09 -23.45
N SER A 306 -54.57 -12.02 -22.64
CA SER A 306 -54.84 -10.60 -22.98
C SER A 306 -56.27 -10.14 -23.34
N GLY A 307 -56.72 -9.08 -22.66
CA GLY A 307 -57.64 -8.12 -23.26
C GLY A 307 -58.66 -7.45 -22.34
N HIS A 308 -58.32 -6.25 -21.86
CA HIS A 308 -59.13 -5.02 -21.93
C HIS A 308 -60.51 -4.89 -21.22
N MET A 309 -60.51 -3.96 -20.24
CA MET A 309 -61.28 -2.70 -20.16
C MET A 309 -62.84 -2.70 -20.10
N HIS A 310 -63.40 -2.30 -18.94
CA HIS A 310 -64.56 -1.36 -18.77
C HIS A 310 -64.80 -1.13 -17.24
N VAL A 311 -64.67 0.06 -16.64
CA VAL A 311 -65.55 1.28 -16.60
C VAL A 311 -66.61 1.26 -15.48
N ASP A 312 -66.82 2.47 -14.93
CA ASP A 312 -67.80 2.95 -13.93
C ASP A 312 -67.40 2.78 -12.45
N GLY A 313 -67.48 3.80 -11.58
CA GLY A 313 -68.06 5.13 -11.66
C GLY A 313 -68.57 5.55 -10.27
N MET A 314 -68.60 6.86 -9.99
CA MET A 314 -69.17 7.54 -8.80
C MET A 314 -68.37 7.43 -7.47
N LYS A 315 -68.21 8.45 -6.62
CA LYS A 315 -68.88 9.77 -6.49
C LYS A 315 -68.10 10.69 -5.51
N ASP A 316 -67.87 11.92 -5.94
CA ASP A 316 -68.06 13.24 -5.29
C ASP A 316 -67.68 13.53 -3.81
N GLY A 317 -67.01 14.68 -3.63
CA GLY A 317 -66.85 15.46 -2.40
C GLY A 317 -65.56 16.30 -2.44
N LEU A 318 -65.47 17.39 -3.22
CA LEU A 318 -65.90 18.77 -2.93
C LEU A 318 -65.23 19.41 -1.69
N GLY A 319 -64.49 20.52 -1.90
CA GLY A 319 -64.00 21.42 -0.84
C GLY A 319 -62.52 21.82 -0.99
N ASP A 320 -62.08 22.54 -2.03
CA ASP A 320 -62.03 24.01 -2.19
C ASP A 320 -60.91 24.78 -1.45
N VAL A 321 -60.21 25.61 -2.25
CA VAL A 321 -59.60 26.94 -1.96
C VAL A 321 -58.16 27.04 -1.39
N LEU A 322 -57.21 27.07 -2.34
CA LEU A 322 -56.31 28.19 -2.74
C LEU A 322 -55.31 28.87 -1.75
N PRO A 323 -54.26 29.55 -2.31
CA PRO A 323 -52.94 29.74 -1.70
C PRO A 323 -52.61 31.20 -1.37
N GLY A 324 -51.48 31.37 -0.69
CA GLY A 324 -50.78 32.64 -0.43
C GLY A 324 -49.75 32.40 0.68
N ASP A 325 -48.58 33.01 0.75
CA ASP A 325 -48.04 34.11 -0.02
C ASP A 325 -46.52 34.14 0.22
N SER A 326 -45.87 34.91 -0.64
CA SER A 326 -44.49 35.37 -0.62
C SER A 326 -44.10 36.18 0.64
N SER A 327 -42.77 36.34 0.79
CA SER A 327 -42.05 37.45 1.46
C SER A 327 -41.70 37.30 2.94
N GLY A 328 -40.38 37.33 3.20
CA GLY A 328 -39.75 37.39 4.52
C GLY A 328 -38.27 37.04 4.44
#